data_AF-A0A7C1BL93-F1
#
_entry.id   AF-A0A7C1BL93-F1
#
_cell.length_a   1.000
_cell.length_b   1.000
_cell.length_c   1.000
_cell.angle_alpha   90.00
_cell.angle_beta   90.00
_cell.angle_gamma   90.00
#
_symmetry.space_group_name_H-M   'P 1'
#
loop_
_entity.id
_entity.type
_entity.pdbx_description
1 polymer ?
#
loop_
_entity_poly.entity_id
_entity_poly.type
_entity_poly.pdbx_seq_one_letter_code
_entity_poly.pdbx_strand_id
1 'polypeptide(L)'
;MFKIHYSFKNLRLCRGKVIPTLKKLLLLIGIIALPLVLICCVKKTENPTPTSAIQPELKLLDFPEIFKKTTLIIIGDKSSEIEIQAANEIASYLENKTRNRPLIKKYSEISDEDKRNYNLIVVGTPKTNPFLQEVYAMTNATRVTEEFPGEGKGVLEILRNPWDEEKAMLLVEGWDEWGVKGAENSLLEPMKINVKKKIASYTLNEDEMSEIIELAKQYLLFNNIKVFSFKSAEKINLNIEGPAKEILTESFPNLPLYINNTVWEVRWQGEKEGIEYIIIIDPKSKGVVCGYRSIKMAAPGIMPLKGGVQ
;
A
#
# COMPACT_ATOMS: atom_id res chain seq x y z
N MET A 1 19.01 24.59 20.88
CA MET A 1 19.30 26.03 20.73
C MET A 1 19.17 26.68 22.11
N PHE A 2 20.26 26.76 22.89
CA PHE A 2 20.23 27.29 24.25
C PHE A 2 20.49 28.80 24.22
N LYS A 3 19.50 29.60 24.64
CA LYS A 3 19.60 31.06 24.80
C LYS A 3 20.09 31.34 26.23
N ILE A 4 21.38 31.67 26.39
CA ILE A 4 21.92 32.11 27.68
C ILE A 4 21.76 33.64 27.76
N HIS A 5 20.92 34.10 28.70
CA HIS A 5 20.66 35.50 28.96
C HIS A 5 21.60 35.99 30.07
N TYR A 6 22.67 36.70 29.71
CA TYR A 6 23.50 37.41 30.68
C TYR A 6 22.94 38.82 30.90
N SER A 7 22.37 39.06 32.09
CA SER A 7 21.94 40.38 32.55
C SER A 7 23.12 41.09 33.23
N PHE A 8 23.81 41.96 32.50
CA PHE A 8 24.80 42.89 33.06
C PHE A 8 24.10 44.20 33.45
N LYS A 9 23.47 44.23 34.63
CA LYS A 9 23.06 45.49 35.27
C LYS A 9 23.87 45.67 36.56
N ASN A 10 24.57 46.81 36.62
CA ASN A 10 25.27 47.38 37.77
C ASN A 10 26.75 47.00 37.97
N LEU A 11 27.63 47.50 37.10
CA LEU A 11 28.97 47.94 37.52
C LEU A 11 29.06 49.47 37.43
N ARG A 12 28.90 50.14 38.57
CA ARG A 12 29.28 51.56 38.71
C ARG A 12 30.80 51.63 38.80
N LEU A 13 31.45 52.09 37.73
CA LEU A 13 32.87 52.43 37.75
C LEU A 13 33.09 53.71 38.58
N CYS A 14 33.63 53.53 39.79
CA CYS A 14 34.22 54.63 40.54
C CYS A 14 35.44 55.16 39.76
N ARG A 15 35.42 56.44 39.37
CA ARG A 15 36.56 57.19 38.82
C ARG A 15 37.57 57.48 39.92
N GLY A 16 38.30 56.46 40.37
CA GLY A 16 39.48 56.58 41.23
C GLY A 16 40.75 56.27 40.44
N LYS A 17 41.83 57.03 40.69
CA LYS A 17 43.16 56.88 40.08
C LYS A 17 43.49 55.40 39.79
N VAL A 18 43.58 55.07 38.51
CA VAL A 18 43.93 53.73 38.03
C VAL A 18 45.34 53.41 38.50
N ILE A 19 45.44 52.53 39.50
CA ILE A 19 46.71 52.04 40.01
C ILE A 19 47.41 51.32 38.85
N PRO A 20 48.67 51.68 38.50
CA PRO A 20 49.36 51.18 37.31
C PRO A 20 49.54 49.65 37.28
N THR A 21 49.32 48.96 38.42
CA THR A 21 49.31 47.50 38.52
C THR A 21 48.06 46.85 37.93
N LEU A 22 46.90 47.50 37.94
CA LEU A 22 45.65 46.90 37.42
C LEU A 22 45.64 46.82 35.89
N LYS A 23 46.26 47.79 35.20
CA LYS A 23 46.45 47.75 33.75
C LYS A 23 47.34 46.58 33.33
N LYS A 24 48.40 46.29 34.08
CA LYS A 24 49.28 45.14 33.83
C LYS A 24 48.57 43.81 34.05
N LEU A 25 47.70 43.72 35.07
CA LEU A 25 46.92 42.52 35.35
C LEU A 25 45.88 42.22 34.26
N LEU A 26 45.14 43.23 33.79
CA LEU A 26 44.17 43.07 32.70
C LEU A 26 44.83 42.65 31.38
N LEU A 27 46.04 43.18 31.10
CA LEU A 27 46.80 42.82 29.92
C LEU A 27 47.33 41.38 29.99
N LEU A 28 47.72 40.91 31.18
CA LEU A 28 48.13 39.52 31.41
C LEU A 28 46.95 38.55 31.24
N ILE A 29 45.77 38.88 31.77
CA ILE A 29 44.56 38.06 31.64
C ILE A 29 44.14 37.96 30.17
N GLY A 30 44.21 39.06 29.41
CA GLY A 30 43.94 39.05 27.97
C GLY A 30 44.88 38.15 27.17
N ILE A 31 46.18 38.17 27.48
CA ILE A 31 47.19 37.34 26.80
C ILE A 31 46.99 35.84 27.09
N ILE A 32 46.49 35.48 28.27
CA ILE A 32 46.29 34.07 28.66
C ILE A 32 44.92 33.56 28.18
N ALA A 33 43.86 34.37 28.27
CA ALA A 33 42.51 33.95 27.89
C ALA A 33 42.33 33.80 26.37
N LEU A 34 43.00 34.63 25.56
CA LEU A 34 42.87 34.60 24.10
C LEU A 34 43.35 33.28 23.45
N PRO A 35 44.53 32.72 23.78
CA PRO A 35 44.96 31.41 23.26
C PRO A 35 44.11 30.26 23.81
N LEU A 36 43.61 30.34 25.04
CA LEU A 36 42.72 29.31 25.62
C LEU A 36 41.38 29.20 24.87
N VAL A 37 40.82 30.33 24.42
CA VAL A 37 39.60 30.34 23.59
C VAL A 37 39.88 29.81 22.18
N LEU A 38 41.04 30.13 21.60
CA LEU A 38 41.45 29.61 20.28
C LEU A 38 41.74 28.09 20.31
N ILE A 39 42.33 27.56 21.38
CA ILE A 39 42.59 26.12 21.55
C ILE A 39 41.28 25.34 21.76
N CYS A 40 40.28 25.92 22.43
CA CYS A 40 38.97 25.29 22.59
C CYS A 40 38.12 25.25 21.31
N CYS A 41 38.39 26.11 20.32
CA CYS A 41 37.63 26.17 19.07
C CYS A 41 38.18 25.26 17.94
N VAL A 42 39.33 24.61 18.12
CA VAL A 42 39.94 23.70 17.12
C VAL A 42 39.88 22.24 17.59
N LYS A 43 38.71 21.80 18.06
CA LYS A 43 38.30 20.40 17.88
C LYS A 43 37.41 20.38 16.65
N LYS A 44 38.03 20.48 15.48
CA LYS A 44 37.41 20.09 14.22
C LYS A 44 37.21 18.59 14.34
N THR A 45 35.99 18.21 14.71
CA THR A 45 35.51 16.84 14.69
C THR A 45 35.56 16.41 13.22
N GLU A 46 36.70 15.88 12.79
CA GLU A 46 36.72 14.90 11.72
C GLU A 46 35.92 13.74 12.27
N ASN A 47 34.61 13.78 12.05
CA ASN A 47 33.78 12.61 12.21
C ASN A 47 34.46 11.55 11.36
N PRO A 48 35.00 10.47 11.95
CA PRO A 48 35.50 9.37 11.15
C PRO A 48 34.34 8.98 10.26
N THR A 49 34.51 9.13 8.95
CA THR A 49 33.57 8.57 7.98
C THR A 49 33.42 7.12 8.41
N PRO A 50 32.24 6.72 8.92
CA PRO A 50 32.07 5.34 9.33
C PRO A 50 32.34 4.55 8.07
N THR A 51 33.37 3.73 8.10
CA THR A 51 33.50 2.61 7.17
C THR A 51 32.28 1.76 7.47
N SER A 52 31.14 2.12 6.86
CA SER A 52 29.88 1.44 7.01
C SER A 52 30.17 0.04 6.53
N ALA A 53 30.27 -0.89 7.47
CA ALA A 53 30.28 -2.30 7.15
C ALA A 53 29.13 -2.51 6.18
N ILE A 54 29.43 -3.02 4.99
CA ILE A 54 28.45 -3.21 3.92
C ILE A 54 27.39 -4.14 4.52
N GLN A 55 26.28 -3.57 5.00
CA GLN A 55 25.23 -4.36 5.59
C GLN A 55 24.63 -5.22 4.47
N PRO A 56 24.35 -6.51 4.72
CA PRO A 56 23.73 -7.36 3.74
C PRO A 56 22.44 -6.74 3.22
N GLU A 57 22.25 -6.86 1.91
CA GLU A 57 21.05 -6.42 1.24
C GLU A 57 19.84 -7.24 1.71
N LEU A 58 18.78 -6.57 2.19
CA LEU A 58 17.54 -7.22 2.62
C LEU A 58 16.76 -7.76 1.42
N LYS A 59 16.06 -8.89 1.61
CA LYS A 59 15.27 -9.59 0.59
C LYS A 59 13.99 -10.16 1.19
N LEU A 60 12.97 -10.37 0.36
CA LEU A 60 11.67 -10.88 0.83
C LEU A 60 11.78 -12.27 1.48
N LEU A 61 12.75 -13.07 1.08
CA LEU A 61 13.18 -14.31 1.75
C LEU A 61 13.50 -14.14 3.25
N ASP A 62 13.95 -12.96 3.68
CA ASP A 62 14.30 -12.70 5.08
C ASP A 62 13.05 -12.61 5.96
N PHE A 63 11.86 -12.49 5.36
CA PHE A 63 10.57 -12.64 6.04
C PHE A 63 10.23 -14.14 6.20
N PRO A 64 9.75 -14.59 7.38
CA PRO A 64 9.39 -13.79 8.56
C PRO A 64 10.52 -13.58 9.57
N GLU A 65 11.69 -14.19 9.40
CA GLU A 65 12.71 -14.30 10.46
C GLU A 65 13.22 -12.95 10.97
N ILE A 66 13.45 -11.97 10.09
CA ILE A 66 13.92 -10.64 10.51
C ILE A 66 12.86 -9.86 11.32
N PHE A 67 11.58 -10.23 11.18
CA PHE A 67 10.44 -9.64 11.89
C PHE A 67 10.05 -10.44 13.14
N LYS A 68 10.86 -11.40 13.59
CA LYS A 68 10.58 -12.22 14.77
C LYS A 68 10.59 -11.45 16.09
N LYS A 69 11.35 -10.35 16.17
CA LYS A 69 11.51 -9.55 17.40
C LYS A 69 11.16 -8.10 17.14
N THR A 70 10.55 -7.46 18.14
CA THR A 70 10.25 -6.02 18.17
C THR A 70 9.65 -5.54 16.85
N THR A 71 8.50 -6.11 16.46
CA THR A 71 7.82 -5.75 15.21
C THR A 71 6.55 -4.97 15.51
N LEU A 72 6.34 -3.90 14.75
CA LEU A 72 5.16 -3.06 14.78
C LEU A 72 4.52 -3.04 13.38
N ILE A 73 3.25 -3.37 13.31
CA ILE A 73 2.43 -3.19 12.11
C ILE A 73 1.75 -1.82 12.20
N ILE A 74 1.90 -1.02 11.15
CA ILE A 74 1.34 0.32 11.03
C ILE A 74 0.27 0.31 9.96
N ILE A 75 -0.96 0.64 10.35
CA ILE A 75 -2.10 0.85 9.46
C ILE A 75 -2.51 2.31 9.41
N GLY A 76 -3.20 2.71 8.36
CA GLY A 76 -3.74 4.06 8.23
C GLY A 76 -4.91 4.34 9.18
N ASP A 77 -5.09 5.60 9.58
CA ASP A 77 -6.21 6.00 10.46
C ASP A 77 -7.58 5.76 9.82
N LYS A 78 -7.63 5.78 8.48
CA LYS A 78 -8.81 5.58 7.65
C LYS A 78 -8.76 4.25 6.87
N SER A 79 -8.05 3.26 7.42
CA SER A 79 -7.96 1.94 6.79
C SER A 79 -9.34 1.31 6.61
N SER A 80 -9.56 0.68 5.46
CA SER A 80 -10.76 -0.12 5.22
C SER A 80 -10.74 -1.43 6.03
N GLU A 81 -11.87 -2.12 6.08
CA GLU A 81 -11.96 -3.43 6.76
C GLU A 81 -11.00 -4.45 6.15
N ILE A 82 -10.81 -4.42 4.82
CA ILE A 82 -9.86 -5.30 4.11
C ILE A 82 -8.42 -5.00 4.51
N GLU A 83 -8.04 -3.72 4.64
CA GLU A 83 -6.70 -3.34 5.10
C GLU A 83 -6.44 -3.76 6.56
N ILE A 84 -7.45 -3.59 7.42
CA ILE A 84 -7.39 -4.04 8.83
C ILE A 84 -7.29 -5.57 8.90
N GLN A 85 -8.07 -6.28 8.09
CA GLN A 85 -8.02 -7.74 8.01
C GLN A 85 -6.63 -8.21 7.56
N ALA A 86 -6.09 -7.63 6.48
CA ALA A 86 -4.75 -7.94 5.99
C ALA A 86 -3.68 -7.77 7.08
N ALA A 87 -3.73 -6.66 7.84
CA ALA A 87 -2.83 -6.45 8.97
C ALA A 87 -2.97 -7.52 10.07
N ASN A 88 -4.19 -7.94 10.39
CA ASN A 88 -4.45 -8.99 11.38
C ASN A 88 -3.99 -10.37 10.91
N GLU A 89 -4.16 -10.68 9.63
CA GLU A 89 -3.70 -11.94 9.01
C GLU A 89 -2.17 -12.02 9.03
N ILE A 90 -1.47 -10.93 8.68
CA ILE A 90 -0.01 -10.83 8.80
C ILE A 90 0.43 -11.00 10.27
N ALA A 91 -0.24 -10.34 11.21
CA ALA A 91 0.07 -10.47 12.64
C ALA A 91 -0.09 -11.92 13.13
N SER A 92 -1.17 -12.57 12.73
CA SER A 92 -1.48 -13.96 13.09
C SER A 92 -0.50 -14.94 12.44
N TYR A 93 -0.10 -14.69 11.19
CA TYR A 93 0.95 -15.45 10.53
C TYR A 93 2.27 -15.37 11.30
N LEU A 94 2.69 -14.16 11.67
CA LEU A 94 3.92 -13.95 12.44
C LEU A 94 3.85 -14.59 13.81
N GLU A 95 2.71 -14.51 14.50
CA GLU A 95 2.47 -15.21 15.77
C GLU A 95 2.64 -16.73 15.60
N ASN A 96 2.04 -17.31 14.57
CA ASN A 96 2.13 -18.74 14.31
C ASN A 96 3.54 -19.20 13.94
N LYS A 97 4.26 -18.43 13.11
CA LYS A 97 5.60 -18.78 12.64
C LYS A 97 6.69 -18.49 13.68
N THR A 98 6.58 -17.40 14.41
CA THR A 98 7.66 -16.87 15.24
C THR A 98 7.38 -16.97 16.75
N ARG A 99 6.15 -17.31 17.13
CA ARG A 99 5.61 -17.29 18.51
C ARG A 99 5.51 -15.90 19.14
N ASN A 100 5.65 -14.84 18.33
CA ASN A 100 5.50 -13.46 18.75
C ASN A 100 4.47 -12.76 17.87
N ARG A 101 3.36 -12.32 18.47
CA ARG A 101 2.37 -11.48 17.79
C ARG A 101 2.85 -10.03 17.79
N PRO A 102 3.04 -9.40 16.62
CA PRO A 102 3.40 -7.98 16.57
C PRO A 102 2.25 -7.10 17.07
N LEU A 103 2.60 -5.91 17.57
CA LEU A 103 1.61 -4.89 17.88
C LEU A 103 1.08 -4.29 16.57
N ILE A 104 -0.19 -3.88 16.56
CA ILE A 104 -0.79 -3.13 15.46
C ILE A 104 -1.16 -1.76 16.00
N LYS A 105 -0.68 -0.70 15.36
CA LYS A 105 -1.02 0.70 15.68
C LYS A 105 -1.53 1.42 14.45
N LYS A 106 -2.44 2.36 14.65
CA LYS A 106 -2.78 3.34 13.63
C LYS A 106 -1.69 4.37 13.50
N TYR A 107 -1.59 5.01 12.34
CA TYR A 107 -0.63 6.08 12.08
C TYR A 107 -0.68 7.19 13.15
N SER A 108 -1.86 7.64 13.58
CA SER A 108 -1.98 8.67 14.63
C SER A 108 -1.49 8.24 16.02
N GLU A 109 -1.26 6.94 16.25
CA GLU A 109 -0.85 6.38 17.53
C GLU A 109 0.66 6.11 17.60
N ILE A 110 1.39 6.27 16.49
CA ILE A 110 2.84 6.02 16.45
C ILE A 110 3.62 7.24 16.92
N SER A 111 4.65 7.01 17.72
CA SER A 111 5.64 8.01 18.11
C SER A 111 6.92 7.88 17.28
N ASP A 112 7.77 8.92 17.28
CA ASP A 112 9.10 8.83 16.66
C ASP A 112 9.99 7.77 17.32
N GLU A 113 9.72 7.44 18.58
CA GLU A 113 10.40 6.36 19.29
C GLU A 113 9.97 4.99 18.76
N ASP A 114 8.67 4.79 18.47
CA ASP A 114 8.19 3.58 17.80
C ASP A 114 8.87 3.39 16.43
N LYS A 115 9.02 4.47 15.65
CA LYS A 115 9.67 4.40 14.32
C LYS A 115 11.12 3.91 14.39
N ARG A 116 11.86 4.26 15.45
CA ARG A 116 13.27 3.88 15.63
C ARG A 116 13.45 2.49 16.27
N ASN A 117 12.59 2.12 17.21
CA ASN A 117 12.85 0.96 18.06
C ASN A 117 12.37 -0.37 17.46
N TYR A 118 11.49 -0.33 16.45
CA TYR A 118 10.84 -1.52 15.89
C TYR A 118 11.27 -1.82 14.45
N ASN A 119 11.18 -3.10 14.08
CA ASN A 119 10.99 -3.49 12.69
C ASN A 119 9.56 -3.12 12.29
N LEU A 120 9.39 -2.52 11.12
CA LEU A 120 8.12 -1.95 10.70
C LEU A 120 7.48 -2.79 9.60
N ILE A 121 6.18 -3.03 9.69
CA ILE A 121 5.39 -3.52 8.57
C ILE A 121 4.31 -2.48 8.31
N VAL A 122 4.34 -1.84 7.15
CA VAL A 122 3.39 -0.80 6.78
C VAL A 122 2.35 -1.40 5.85
N VAL A 123 1.08 -1.32 6.24
CA VAL A 123 -0.03 -1.90 5.48
C VAL A 123 -0.99 -0.78 5.05
N GLY A 124 -1.37 -0.79 3.77
CA GLY A 124 -2.49 0.02 3.27
C GLY A 124 -2.20 0.77 1.98
N THR A 125 -3.05 1.74 1.66
CA THR A 125 -2.90 2.61 0.48
C THR A 125 -2.26 3.96 0.84
N PRO A 126 -1.62 4.66 -0.12
CA PRO A 126 -1.13 6.03 0.11
C PRO A 126 -2.20 7.04 0.54
N LYS A 127 -3.48 6.74 0.26
CA LYS A 127 -4.63 7.58 0.63
C LYS A 127 -5.12 7.32 2.05
N THR A 128 -5.10 6.05 2.48
CA THR A 128 -5.62 5.62 3.79
C THR A 128 -4.53 5.66 4.87
N ASN A 129 -3.27 5.43 4.50
CA ASN A 129 -2.10 5.41 5.38
C ASN A 129 -1.04 6.47 4.98
N PRO A 130 -1.11 7.69 5.56
CA PRO A 130 -0.15 8.76 5.28
C PRO A 130 1.31 8.43 5.63
N PHE A 131 1.56 7.42 6.47
CA PHE A 131 2.92 6.97 6.81
C PHE A 131 3.73 6.59 5.56
N LEU A 132 3.07 6.06 4.52
CA LEU A 132 3.71 5.74 3.24
C LEU A 132 4.32 6.98 2.57
N GLN A 133 3.72 8.17 2.73
CA GLN A 133 4.25 9.40 2.16
C GLN A 133 5.55 9.82 2.85
N GLU A 134 5.67 9.62 4.16
CA GLU A 134 6.93 9.83 4.89
C GLU A 134 8.01 8.88 4.40
N VAL A 135 7.68 7.60 4.23
CA VAL A 135 8.61 6.59 3.72
C VAL A 135 9.09 6.97 2.32
N TYR A 136 8.20 7.35 1.40
CA TYR A 136 8.58 7.76 0.04
C TYR A 136 9.42 9.03 0.01
N ALA A 137 9.30 9.92 1.00
CA ALA A 137 10.10 11.13 1.07
C ALA A 137 11.53 10.86 1.57
N MET A 138 11.74 9.78 2.33
CA MET A 138 13.01 9.44 2.97
C MET A 138 13.76 8.30 2.29
N THR A 139 13.10 7.55 1.41
CA THR A 139 13.64 6.34 0.79
C THR A 139 13.42 6.34 -0.72
N ASN A 140 14.01 5.37 -1.39
CA ASN A 140 13.75 5.05 -2.79
C ASN A 140 12.68 3.96 -2.97
N ALA A 141 11.82 3.74 -1.95
CA ALA A 141 10.72 2.80 -2.05
C ALA A 141 9.83 3.11 -3.25
N THR A 142 9.28 2.05 -3.83
CA THR A 142 8.39 2.18 -4.97
C THR A 142 7.13 2.95 -4.59
N ARG A 143 6.85 4.05 -5.29
CA ARG A 143 5.56 4.72 -5.11
C ARG A 143 4.44 3.91 -5.74
N VAL A 144 3.42 3.65 -4.95
CA VAL A 144 2.12 3.20 -5.44
C VAL A 144 1.28 4.40 -5.87
N THR A 145 0.69 4.29 -7.06
CA THR A 145 -0.08 5.28 -7.79
C THR A 145 -1.21 4.57 -8.52
N GLU A 146 -2.11 5.35 -9.12
CA GLU A 146 -3.18 4.79 -9.96
C GLU A 146 -2.62 4.04 -11.17
N GLU A 147 -1.54 4.55 -11.78
CA GLU A 147 -0.94 3.97 -12.96
C GLU A 147 -0.02 2.78 -12.65
N PHE A 148 0.67 2.82 -11.49
CA PHE A 148 1.58 1.78 -11.06
C PHE A 148 1.39 1.40 -9.58
N PRO A 149 1.20 0.12 -9.24
CA PRO A 149 1.18 -1.05 -10.12
C PRO A 149 -0.12 -1.17 -10.94
N GLY A 150 -1.06 -0.26 -10.72
CA GLY A 150 -2.41 -0.32 -11.24
C GLY A 150 -3.41 -0.76 -10.18
N GLU A 151 -4.68 -0.52 -10.46
CA GLU A 151 -5.81 -0.98 -9.66
C GLU A 151 -5.81 -2.52 -9.47
N GLY A 152 -6.25 -2.99 -8.29
CA GLY A 152 -6.28 -4.42 -7.93
C GLY A 152 -4.91 -5.10 -7.79
N LYS A 153 -3.82 -4.34 -7.91
CA LYS A 153 -2.44 -4.81 -7.75
C LYS A 153 -1.77 -4.13 -6.57
N GLY A 154 -0.95 -4.90 -5.87
CA GLY A 154 -0.17 -4.45 -4.74
C GLY A 154 1.32 -4.59 -4.97
N VAL A 155 2.08 -3.91 -4.12
CA VAL A 155 3.54 -4.00 -4.05
C VAL A 155 3.90 -4.56 -2.68
N LEU A 156 4.77 -5.57 -2.70
CA LEU A 156 5.54 -6.03 -1.56
C LEU A 156 6.97 -5.55 -1.74
N GLU A 157 7.50 -4.79 -0.79
CA GLU A 157 8.87 -4.31 -0.84
C GLU A 157 9.51 -4.30 0.55
N ILE A 158 10.69 -4.90 0.69
CA ILE A 158 11.47 -4.87 1.93
C ILE A 158 12.70 -3.98 1.78
N LEU A 159 12.92 -3.13 2.77
CA LEU A 159 14.00 -2.15 2.81
C LEU A 159 14.46 -1.91 4.24
N ARG A 160 15.54 -1.13 4.39
CA ARG A 160 16.02 -0.67 5.68
C ARG A 160 15.05 0.37 6.22
N ASN A 161 14.84 0.35 7.53
CA ASN A 161 14.02 1.35 8.20
C ASN A 161 14.75 2.71 8.14
N PRO A 162 14.14 3.77 7.57
CA PRO A 162 14.82 5.06 7.38
C PRO A 162 15.06 5.84 8.68
N TRP A 163 14.44 5.42 9.79
CA TRP A 163 14.69 5.99 11.11
C TRP A 163 15.77 5.24 11.91
N ASP A 164 16.06 3.98 11.54
CA ASP A 164 17.14 3.16 12.09
C ASP A 164 17.57 2.08 11.08
N GLU A 165 18.75 2.24 10.47
CA GLU A 165 19.24 1.31 9.43
C GLU A 165 19.54 -0.10 9.96
N GLU A 166 19.65 -0.32 11.27
CA GLU A 166 19.78 -1.66 11.85
C GLU A 166 18.45 -2.45 11.82
N LYS A 167 17.33 -1.77 11.56
CA LYS A 167 15.98 -2.35 11.52
C LYS A 167 15.50 -2.54 10.07
N ALA A 168 14.58 -3.49 9.92
CA ALA A 168 13.90 -3.75 8.66
C ALA A 168 12.53 -3.07 8.59
N MET A 169 12.12 -2.76 7.38
CA MET A 169 10.79 -2.29 7.05
C MET A 169 10.24 -3.09 5.87
N LEU A 170 9.01 -3.57 5.98
CA LEU A 170 8.27 -4.24 4.91
C LEU A 170 7.05 -3.38 4.55
N LEU A 171 6.91 -3.07 3.27
CA LEU A 171 5.74 -2.39 2.71
C LEU A 171 4.81 -3.42 2.09
N VAL A 172 3.54 -3.38 2.51
CA VAL A 172 2.44 -4.18 1.98
C VAL A 172 1.35 -3.22 1.53
N GLU A 173 1.47 -2.77 0.29
CA GLU A 173 0.75 -1.60 -0.19
C GLU A 173 0.01 -1.87 -1.50
N GLY A 174 -1.03 -1.09 -1.75
CA GLY A 174 -1.86 -1.16 -2.96
C GLY A 174 -2.46 0.21 -3.28
N TRP A 175 -2.84 0.42 -4.54
CA TRP A 175 -3.54 1.65 -4.92
C TRP A 175 -4.94 1.67 -4.33
N ASP A 176 -5.56 0.49 -4.32
CA ASP A 176 -6.82 0.19 -3.67
C ASP A 176 -6.64 -0.94 -2.63
N GLU A 177 -7.70 -1.20 -1.86
CA GLU A 177 -7.73 -2.24 -0.83
C GLU A 177 -7.50 -3.66 -1.39
N TRP A 178 -7.90 -3.89 -2.64
CA TRP A 178 -7.69 -5.17 -3.33
C TRP A 178 -6.22 -5.38 -3.69
N GLY A 179 -5.52 -4.31 -4.06
CA GLY A 179 -4.07 -4.33 -4.20
C GLY A 179 -3.38 -4.70 -2.90
N VAL A 180 -3.81 -4.12 -1.78
CA VAL A 180 -3.29 -4.47 -0.43
C VAL A 180 -3.53 -5.95 -0.13
N LYS A 181 -4.74 -6.46 -0.39
CA LYS A 181 -5.08 -7.88 -0.20
C LYS A 181 -4.25 -8.80 -1.11
N GLY A 182 -4.01 -8.39 -2.35
CA GLY A 182 -3.14 -9.11 -3.28
C GLY A 182 -1.69 -9.18 -2.79
N ALA A 183 -1.16 -8.07 -2.27
CA ALA A 183 0.16 -8.04 -1.65
C ALA A 183 0.22 -8.95 -0.41
N GLU A 184 -0.76 -8.89 0.48
CA GLU A 184 -0.83 -9.75 1.66
C GLU A 184 -0.89 -11.24 1.30
N ASN A 185 -1.80 -11.67 0.42
CA ASN A 185 -1.87 -13.06 -0.04
C ASN A 185 -0.52 -13.54 -0.58
N SER A 186 0.14 -12.71 -1.39
CA SER A 186 1.46 -13.01 -1.94
C SER A 186 2.57 -13.05 -0.89
N LEU A 187 2.40 -12.41 0.26
CA LEU A 187 3.36 -12.43 1.37
C LEU A 187 3.24 -13.73 2.17
N LEU A 188 2.01 -14.22 2.36
CA LEU A 188 1.73 -15.40 3.18
C LEU A 188 1.98 -16.73 2.45
N GLU A 189 1.95 -16.72 1.12
CA GLU A 189 2.38 -17.85 0.30
C GLU A 189 3.85 -18.24 0.60
N PRO A 190 4.22 -19.54 0.52
CA PRO A 190 5.59 -19.98 0.75
C PRO A 190 6.57 -19.30 -0.23
N MET A 191 7.22 -18.23 0.24
CA MET A 191 8.15 -17.42 -0.52
C MET A 191 9.40 -18.22 -0.90
N LYS A 192 9.55 -18.51 -2.20
CA LYS A 192 10.80 -18.99 -2.80
C LYS A 192 11.50 -17.88 -3.60
N ILE A 193 11.30 -16.63 -3.22
CA ILE A 193 11.67 -15.49 -4.07
C ILE A 193 12.82 -14.72 -3.44
N ASN A 194 13.97 -14.75 -4.11
CA ASN A 194 15.21 -14.07 -3.73
C ASN A 194 15.25 -12.65 -4.30
N VAL A 195 14.20 -11.86 -4.08
CA VAL A 195 14.07 -10.47 -4.57
C VAL A 195 13.67 -9.52 -3.44
N LYS A 196 13.94 -8.23 -3.62
CA LYS A 196 13.50 -7.15 -2.71
C LYS A 196 12.05 -6.76 -2.85
N LYS A 197 11.54 -6.87 -4.08
CA LYS A 197 10.27 -6.31 -4.50
C LYS A 197 9.49 -7.31 -5.34
N LYS A 198 8.18 -7.39 -5.10
CA LYS A 198 7.24 -8.19 -5.90
C LYS A 198 5.97 -7.38 -6.14
N ILE A 199 5.47 -7.40 -7.37
CA ILE A 199 4.11 -6.94 -7.67
C ILE A 199 3.20 -8.15 -7.54
N ALA A 200 2.11 -8.00 -6.79
CA ALA A 200 1.11 -9.03 -6.60
C ALA A 200 -0.23 -8.53 -7.12
N SER A 201 -1.06 -9.45 -7.58
CA SER A 201 -2.46 -9.18 -7.94
C SER A 201 -3.34 -10.08 -7.11
N TYR A 202 -4.44 -9.54 -6.60
CA TYR A 202 -5.42 -10.37 -5.93
C TYR A 202 -6.08 -11.32 -6.95
N THR A 203 -6.11 -12.60 -6.59
CA THR A 203 -6.83 -13.64 -7.33
C THR A 203 -7.78 -14.28 -6.34
N LEU A 204 -9.07 -14.30 -6.68
CA LEU A 204 -10.07 -14.97 -5.87
C LEU A 204 -9.73 -16.45 -5.77
N ASN A 205 -9.77 -17.00 -4.57
CA ASN A 205 -9.65 -18.43 -4.37
C ASN A 205 -10.97 -19.16 -4.70
N GLU A 206 -10.94 -20.48 -4.75
CA GLU A 206 -12.12 -21.30 -5.11
C GLU A 206 -13.29 -21.10 -4.13
N ASP A 207 -13.00 -20.89 -2.84
CA ASP A 207 -14.03 -20.68 -1.81
C ASP A 207 -14.69 -19.31 -1.96
N GLU A 208 -13.91 -18.26 -2.17
CA GLU A 208 -14.38 -16.89 -2.43
C GLU A 208 -15.20 -16.84 -3.73
N MET A 209 -14.72 -17.51 -4.78
CA MET A 209 -15.46 -17.69 -6.03
C MET A 209 -16.79 -18.41 -5.79
N SER A 210 -16.79 -19.45 -4.96
CA SER A 210 -18.00 -20.21 -4.64
C SER A 210 -19.02 -19.37 -3.86
N GLU A 211 -18.57 -18.56 -2.89
CA GLU A 211 -19.43 -17.62 -2.16
C GLU A 211 -20.07 -16.61 -3.12
N ILE A 212 -19.28 -16.03 -4.03
CA ILE A 212 -19.77 -15.09 -5.04
C ILE A 212 -20.81 -15.76 -5.95
N ILE A 213 -20.56 -16.99 -6.39
CA ILE A 213 -21.50 -17.76 -7.21
C ILE A 213 -22.81 -18.00 -6.46
N GLU A 214 -22.76 -18.35 -5.17
CA GLU A 214 -23.96 -18.54 -4.35
C GLU A 214 -24.74 -17.24 -4.13
N LEU A 215 -24.07 -16.12 -3.88
CA LEU A 215 -24.71 -14.80 -3.80
C LEU A 215 -25.41 -14.43 -5.12
N ALA A 216 -24.74 -14.69 -6.25
CA ALA A 216 -25.34 -14.46 -7.56
C ALA A 216 -26.59 -15.34 -7.78
N LYS A 217 -26.54 -16.63 -7.39
CA LYS A 217 -27.72 -17.52 -7.44
C LYS A 217 -28.88 -16.97 -6.62
N GLN A 218 -28.63 -16.53 -5.39
CA GLN A 218 -29.66 -15.98 -4.50
C GLN A 218 -30.29 -14.73 -5.10
N TYR A 219 -29.49 -13.83 -5.66
CA TYR A 219 -29.97 -12.62 -6.33
C TYR A 219 -30.86 -12.94 -7.53
N LEU A 220 -30.47 -13.89 -8.38
CA LEU A 220 -31.26 -14.31 -9.54
C LEU A 220 -32.58 -14.94 -9.12
N LEU A 221 -32.56 -15.77 -8.08
CA LEU A 221 -33.77 -16.37 -7.52
C LEU A 221 -34.74 -15.30 -6.99
N PHE A 222 -34.22 -14.31 -6.25
CA PHE A 222 -35.01 -13.19 -5.72
C PHE A 222 -35.73 -12.40 -6.82
N ASN A 223 -35.12 -12.29 -8.00
CA ASN A 223 -35.69 -11.61 -9.16
C ASN A 223 -36.51 -12.52 -10.09
N ASN A 224 -36.87 -13.74 -9.64
CA ASN A 224 -37.60 -14.75 -10.44
C ASN A 224 -36.90 -15.13 -11.76
N ILE A 225 -35.57 -15.03 -11.81
CA ILE A 225 -34.78 -15.46 -12.97
C ILE A 225 -34.42 -16.93 -12.78
N LYS A 226 -34.96 -17.81 -13.61
CA LYS A 226 -34.66 -19.25 -13.56
C LYS A 226 -33.25 -19.54 -14.08
N VAL A 227 -32.42 -20.12 -13.21
CA VAL A 227 -31.04 -20.53 -13.54
C VAL A 227 -31.01 -22.03 -13.79
N PHE A 228 -30.51 -22.45 -14.95
CA PHE A 228 -30.51 -23.85 -15.38
C PHE A 228 -29.13 -24.51 -15.34
N SER A 229 -28.04 -23.74 -15.54
CA SER A 229 -26.67 -24.25 -15.38
C SER A 229 -25.65 -23.11 -15.26
N PHE A 230 -24.60 -23.29 -14.47
CA PHE A 230 -23.36 -22.51 -14.51
C PHE A 230 -22.32 -23.31 -15.29
N LYS A 231 -21.73 -22.74 -16.34
CA LYS A 231 -20.79 -23.50 -17.20
C LYS A 231 -19.32 -23.35 -16.82
N SER A 232 -18.88 -22.17 -16.39
CA SER A 232 -17.57 -21.93 -15.76
C SER A 232 -17.43 -20.43 -15.51
N ALA A 233 -16.57 -20.06 -14.56
CA ALA A 233 -16.03 -18.71 -14.49
C ALA A 233 -14.71 -18.72 -15.28
N GLU A 234 -14.70 -18.12 -16.47
CA GLU A 234 -13.46 -17.88 -17.23
C GLU A 234 -13.03 -16.43 -17.06
N LYS A 235 -11.72 -16.22 -16.94
CA LYS A 235 -11.13 -14.88 -16.92
C LYS A 235 -11.21 -14.31 -18.33
N ILE A 236 -12.08 -13.33 -18.57
CA ILE A 236 -12.23 -12.73 -19.90
C ILE A 236 -11.73 -11.29 -19.87
N ASN A 237 -10.78 -10.97 -20.76
CA ASN A 237 -10.46 -9.59 -21.09
C ASN A 237 -11.53 -9.10 -22.08
N LEU A 238 -12.55 -8.42 -21.58
CA LEU A 238 -13.61 -7.87 -22.42
C LEU A 238 -13.16 -6.54 -23.03
N ASN A 239 -12.76 -6.54 -24.30
CA ASN A 239 -12.63 -5.29 -25.06
C ASN A 239 -14.00 -4.94 -25.68
N ILE A 240 -14.84 -4.23 -24.93
CA ILE A 240 -16.20 -3.88 -25.37
C ILE A 240 -16.14 -2.58 -26.20
N GLU A 241 -16.17 -2.73 -27.52
CA GLU A 241 -16.33 -1.62 -28.47
C GLU A 241 -17.74 -1.62 -29.09
N GLY A 242 -18.20 -0.45 -29.55
CA GLY A 242 -19.47 -0.30 -30.28
C GLY A 242 -20.73 -0.23 -29.40
N PRO A 243 -21.91 -0.61 -29.93
CA PRO A 243 -23.22 -0.34 -29.33
C PRO A 243 -23.41 -0.88 -27.90
N ALA A 244 -22.70 -1.96 -27.56
CA ALA A 244 -22.72 -2.54 -26.23
C ALA A 244 -22.14 -1.58 -25.16
N LYS A 245 -21.15 -0.75 -25.52
CA LYS A 245 -20.58 0.27 -24.62
C LYS A 245 -21.57 1.39 -24.31
N GLU A 246 -22.32 1.83 -25.32
CA GLU A 246 -23.34 2.89 -25.18
C GLU A 246 -24.50 2.43 -24.29
N ILE A 247 -24.99 1.21 -24.51
CA ILE A 247 -26.06 0.60 -23.71
C ILE A 247 -25.67 0.44 -22.24
N LEU A 248 -24.43 0.01 -21.96
CA LEU A 248 -23.91 -0.11 -20.59
C LEU A 248 -23.77 1.26 -19.91
N THR A 249 -23.37 2.29 -20.68
CA THR A 249 -23.25 3.66 -20.17
C THR A 249 -24.62 4.30 -19.89
N GLU A 250 -25.63 4.05 -20.73
CA GLU A 250 -26.99 4.53 -20.49
C GLU A 250 -27.70 3.81 -19.34
N SER A 251 -27.52 2.49 -19.23
CA SER A 251 -28.18 1.70 -18.19
C SER A 251 -27.56 1.90 -16.81
N PHE A 252 -26.27 2.28 -16.75
CA PHE A 252 -25.51 2.46 -15.52
C PHE A 252 -24.61 3.71 -15.57
N PRO A 253 -25.18 4.93 -15.61
CA PRO A 253 -24.44 6.18 -15.85
C PRO A 253 -23.44 6.54 -14.76
N ASN A 254 -23.52 5.89 -13.59
CA ASN A 254 -22.64 6.12 -12.44
C ASN A 254 -21.62 4.99 -12.23
N LEU A 255 -21.60 3.96 -13.09
CA LEU A 255 -20.62 2.88 -13.00
C LEU A 255 -19.39 3.29 -13.81
N PRO A 256 -18.22 3.51 -13.20
CA PRO A 256 -17.01 3.78 -13.96
C PRO A 256 -16.64 2.52 -14.74
N LEU A 257 -16.95 2.52 -16.05
CA LEU A 257 -16.56 1.50 -17.03
C LEU A 257 -15.05 1.61 -17.33
N TYR A 258 -14.21 1.43 -16.32
CA TYR A 258 -12.79 1.15 -16.51
C TYR A 258 -12.62 -0.36 -16.59
N ILE A 259 -12.84 -0.88 -17.81
CA ILE A 259 -12.69 -2.30 -18.14
C ILE A 259 -11.20 -2.61 -18.31
N ASN A 260 -10.46 -2.60 -17.21
CA ASN A 260 -9.14 -3.20 -17.13
C ASN A 260 -8.95 -4.07 -15.88
N ASN A 261 -10.07 -4.38 -15.21
CA ASN A 261 -10.15 -5.31 -14.10
C ASN A 261 -10.92 -6.54 -14.54
N THR A 262 -10.56 -7.68 -13.95
CA THR A 262 -11.13 -9.01 -14.19
C THR A 262 -12.66 -8.99 -14.15
N VAL A 263 -13.30 -8.89 -15.31
CA VAL A 263 -14.75 -9.08 -15.46
C VAL A 263 -14.98 -10.57 -15.68
N TRP A 264 -15.75 -11.19 -14.79
CA TRP A 264 -16.19 -12.57 -14.99
C TRP A 264 -17.49 -12.54 -15.79
N GLU A 265 -17.44 -13.08 -17.02
CA GLU A 265 -18.62 -13.26 -17.85
C GLU A 265 -19.31 -14.56 -17.45
N VAL A 266 -20.47 -14.49 -16.80
CA VAL A 266 -21.32 -15.68 -16.66
C VAL A 266 -22.24 -15.74 -17.87
N ARG A 267 -21.92 -16.63 -18.82
CA ARG A 267 -22.78 -16.89 -19.99
C ARG A 267 -23.92 -17.84 -19.63
N TRP A 268 -25.14 -17.44 -19.95
CA TRP A 268 -26.36 -18.25 -19.80
C TRP A 268 -27.12 -18.36 -21.11
N GLN A 269 -27.84 -19.46 -21.33
CA GLN A 269 -28.74 -19.65 -22.48
C GLN A 269 -30.13 -20.10 -22.00
N GLY A 270 -31.19 -19.39 -22.41
CA GLY A 270 -32.57 -19.66 -22.02
C GLY A 270 -33.37 -20.48 -23.02
N GLU A 271 -34.23 -21.37 -22.52
CA GLU A 271 -35.06 -22.26 -23.36
C GLU A 271 -36.13 -21.55 -24.20
N LYS A 272 -36.65 -20.39 -23.77
CA LYS A 272 -37.87 -19.86 -24.38
C LYS A 272 -37.69 -19.00 -25.64
N GLU A 273 -36.51 -18.45 -25.90
CA GLU A 273 -36.30 -17.53 -27.04
C GLU A 273 -34.86 -17.53 -27.61
N GLY A 274 -33.99 -18.48 -27.24
CA GLY A 274 -32.59 -18.47 -27.68
C GLY A 274 -31.80 -17.24 -27.19
N ILE A 275 -32.25 -16.62 -26.10
CA ILE A 275 -31.63 -15.44 -25.49
C ILE A 275 -30.46 -15.90 -24.63
N GLU A 276 -29.31 -15.26 -24.82
CA GLU A 276 -28.18 -15.36 -23.91
C GLU A 276 -28.15 -14.15 -22.97
N TYR A 277 -28.04 -14.40 -21.66
CA TYR A 277 -27.79 -13.36 -20.66
C TYR A 277 -26.33 -13.44 -20.24
N ILE A 278 -25.70 -12.27 -20.13
CA ILE A 278 -24.38 -12.11 -19.56
C ILE A 278 -24.56 -11.43 -18.20
N ILE A 279 -24.15 -12.10 -17.13
CA ILE A 279 -24.08 -11.48 -15.79
C ILE A 279 -22.64 -11.11 -15.56
N ILE A 280 -22.41 -9.81 -15.34
CA ILE A 280 -21.13 -9.26 -14.93
C ILE A 280 -21.18 -9.14 -13.41
N ILE A 281 -20.34 -9.91 -12.73
CA ILE A 281 -20.19 -9.76 -11.29
C ILE A 281 -18.94 -8.91 -11.07
N ASP A 282 -19.12 -7.79 -10.39
CA ASP A 282 -18.00 -7.02 -9.88
C ASP A 282 -17.58 -7.60 -8.52
N PRO A 283 -16.42 -8.28 -8.44
CA PRO A 283 -15.97 -8.87 -7.19
C PRO A 283 -15.70 -7.82 -6.11
N LYS A 284 -15.47 -6.54 -6.47
CA LYS A 284 -15.17 -5.47 -5.51
C LYS A 284 -16.39 -5.04 -4.68
N SER A 285 -17.57 -5.04 -5.29
CA SER A 285 -18.80 -4.59 -4.62
C SER A 285 -19.55 -5.72 -3.91
N LYS A 286 -19.13 -6.98 -4.07
CA LYS A 286 -19.98 -8.18 -3.80
C LYS A 286 -21.40 -8.03 -4.40
N GLY A 287 -21.54 -7.16 -5.40
CA GLY A 287 -22.80 -6.77 -6.00
C GLY A 287 -22.95 -7.40 -7.39
N VAL A 288 -24.16 -7.85 -7.71
CA VAL A 288 -24.48 -8.31 -9.06
C VAL A 288 -24.75 -7.09 -9.94
N VAL A 289 -23.85 -6.80 -10.88
CA VAL A 289 -24.06 -5.76 -11.90
C VAL A 289 -24.69 -6.42 -13.13
N CYS A 290 -26.02 -6.51 -13.15
CA CYS A 290 -26.73 -7.13 -14.27
C CYS A 290 -26.59 -6.31 -15.57
N GLY A 291 -26.45 -6.99 -16.71
CA GLY A 291 -27.03 -6.49 -17.96
C GLY A 291 -26.36 -6.91 -19.27
N TYR A 292 -26.90 -7.94 -19.92
CA TYR A 292 -27.13 -7.88 -21.38
C TYR A 292 -28.20 -8.88 -21.82
N ARG A 293 -29.10 -8.47 -22.72
CA ARG A 293 -30.01 -9.35 -23.48
C ARG A 293 -29.40 -9.53 -24.87
N SER A 294 -28.67 -10.62 -25.10
CA SER A 294 -28.28 -10.99 -26.47
C SER A 294 -29.46 -11.72 -27.10
N ILE A 295 -30.19 -11.03 -27.98
CA ILE A 295 -31.06 -11.70 -28.95
C ILE A 295 -30.13 -12.17 -30.07
N LYS A 296 -29.97 -13.48 -30.26
CA LYS A 296 -29.41 -13.99 -31.52
C LYS A 296 -30.34 -13.51 -32.64
N MET A 297 -30.00 -12.41 -33.31
CA MET A 297 -30.58 -12.12 -34.62
C MET A 297 -30.10 -13.24 -35.53
N ALA A 298 -31.02 -14.13 -35.91
CA ALA A 298 -30.78 -15.04 -37.01
C ALA A 298 -30.26 -14.20 -38.19
N ALA A 299 -29.12 -14.59 -38.76
CA ALA A 299 -28.60 -13.97 -39.97
C ALA A 299 -29.73 -13.92 -41.02
N PRO A 300 -29.87 -12.84 -41.82
CA PRO A 300 -30.84 -12.79 -42.92
C PRO A 300 -30.37 -13.73 -44.03
N GLY A 301 -30.60 -15.03 -43.83
CA GLY A 301 -30.37 -16.09 -44.78
C GLY A 301 -31.63 -16.34 -45.60
N ILE A 302 -31.74 -15.62 -46.72
CA ILE A 302 -32.29 -16.07 -48.01
C ILE A 302 -33.57 -16.94 -47.92
N MET A 303 -34.73 -16.32 -48.18
CA MET A 303 -35.91 -17.04 -48.66
C MET A 303 -35.57 -17.81 -49.94
N PRO A 304 -35.95 -19.09 -50.10
CA PRO A 304 -36.05 -19.65 -51.43
C PRO A 304 -37.29 -19.07 -52.10
N LEU A 305 -37.08 -18.21 -53.10
CA LEU A 305 -38.06 -17.98 -54.16
C LEU A 305 -38.26 -19.33 -54.88
N LYS A 306 -39.29 -20.09 -54.49
CA LYS A 306 -39.88 -21.11 -55.35
C LYS A 306 -41.00 -20.47 -56.15
N GLY A 307 -40.64 -19.97 -57.32
CA GLY A 307 -41.54 -19.69 -58.43
C GLY A 307 -40.94 -20.30 -59.69
N GLY A 308 -41.60 -21.32 -60.24
CA GLY A 308 -41.21 -21.98 -61.47
C GLY A 308 -42.36 -22.86 -61.95
N VAL A 309 -43.21 -22.27 -62.79
CA VAL A 309 -44.23 -22.93 -63.60
C VAL A 309 -43.55 -23.41 -64.89
N GLN A 310 -43.71 -24.71 -65.21
CA GLN A 310 -44.13 -25.24 -66.50
C GLN A 310 -44.64 -26.67 -66.29
#